data_AF-A0A150AL76-F1
#
_entry.id   AF-A0A150AL76-F1
#
_cell.length_a   1.000
_cell.length_b   1.000
_cell.length_c   1.000
_cell.angle_alpha   90.00
_cell.angle_beta   90.00
_cell.angle_gamma   90.00
#
_symmetry.space_group_name_H-M   'P 1'
#
loop_
_entity.id
_entity.type
_entity.pdbx_description
1 polymer ?
#
loop_
_entity_poly.entity_id
_entity_poly.type
_entity_poly.pdbx_seq_one_letter_code
_entity_poly.pdbx_strand_id
1 'polypeptide(L)'
;MKQFFQKSLLITLLFTCHFAFAQIQTDYPLLASFYSNGGHFEDKIQLYIVEFRHTSEVNVSVSYDKTSGDLILKFMDKSGSEHREVLHGYVPKYNANTPSVITFYKENDKKKSVSITEYNGGLSVIWNGEEYHMTS
;
A
#
# COMPACT_ATOMS: atom_id res chain seq x y z
N MET A 1 23.69 17.21 -57.16
CA MET A 1 22.82 17.30 -55.96
C MET A 1 22.43 15.89 -55.53
N LYS A 2 23.05 15.32 -54.50
CA LYS A 2 22.62 14.09 -53.77
C LYS A 2 23.75 13.68 -52.81
N GLN A 3 23.89 14.34 -51.65
CA GLN A 3 24.79 13.83 -50.60
C GLN A 3 24.61 14.47 -49.20
N PHE A 4 23.45 15.08 -48.89
CA PHE A 4 23.28 15.79 -47.62
C PHE A 4 22.22 15.21 -46.65
N PHE A 5 21.59 14.08 -46.96
CA PHE A 5 20.49 13.56 -46.14
C PHE A 5 20.86 12.44 -45.14
N GLN A 6 22.10 11.93 -45.12
CA GLN A 6 22.44 10.78 -44.26
C GLN A 6 23.03 11.12 -42.89
N LYS A 7 23.40 12.38 -42.61
CA LYS A 7 24.05 12.74 -41.35
C LYS A 7 23.08 13.10 -40.20
N SER A 8 21.80 13.32 -40.48
CA SER A 8 20.83 13.78 -39.47
C SER A 8 20.12 12.66 -38.70
N LEU A 9 20.15 11.40 -39.18
CA LEU A 9 19.43 10.30 -38.53
C LEU A 9 20.21 9.68 -37.36
N LEU A 10 21.54 9.76 -37.40
CA LEU A 10 22.41 9.12 -36.40
C LEU A 10 22.45 9.89 -35.07
N ILE A 11 22.23 11.22 -35.10
CA ILE A 11 22.29 12.06 -33.90
C ILE A 11 21.00 11.96 -33.09
N THR A 12 19.85 11.74 -33.74
CA THR A 12 18.57 11.52 -33.05
C THR A 12 18.53 10.16 -32.34
N LEU A 13 19.26 9.16 -32.84
CA LEU A 13 19.27 7.81 -32.27
C LEU A 13 20.09 7.71 -30.97
N LEU A 14 21.11 8.54 -30.79
CA LEU A 14 21.97 8.51 -29.60
C LEU A 14 21.34 9.24 -28.39
N PHE A 15 20.43 10.17 -28.63
CA PHE A 15 19.76 10.93 -27.55
C PHE A 15 18.56 10.19 -26.93
N THR A 16 18.00 9.18 -27.58
CA THR A 16 16.90 8.39 -27.01
C THR A 16 17.36 7.23 -26.13
N CYS A 17 18.66 6.91 -26.08
CA CYS A 17 19.17 5.76 -25.32
C CYS A 17 19.49 6.03 -23.84
N HIS A 18 19.39 7.27 -23.33
CA HIS A 18 19.79 7.58 -21.94
C HIS A 18 18.63 7.72 -20.95
N PHE A 19 17.38 7.49 -21.37
CA PHE A 19 16.24 7.34 -20.46
C PHE A 19 15.61 5.95 -20.58
N ALA A 20 16.45 4.91 -20.68
CA ALA A 20 16.07 3.64 -20.09
C ALA A 20 16.15 3.85 -18.57
N PHE A 21 15.09 4.46 -18.01
CA PHE A 21 14.78 4.27 -16.60
C PHE A 21 14.90 2.77 -16.39
N ALA A 22 15.88 2.35 -15.60
CA ALA A 22 15.85 1.03 -15.00
C ALA A 22 14.57 1.03 -14.16
N GLN A 23 13.44 0.70 -14.78
CA GLN A 23 12.28 0.21 -14.06
C GLN A 23 12.83 -1.02 -13.36
N ILE A 24 13.23 -0.82 -12.10
CA ILE A 24 13.34 -1.89 -11.12
C ILE A 24 12.04 -2.66 -11.32
N GLN A 25 12.16 -3.83 -11.91
CA GLN A 25 11.04 -4.73 -12.14
C GLN A 25 10.68 -5.21 -10.74
N THR A 26 9.85 -4.42 -10.07
CA THR A 26 9.41 -4.73 -8.71
C THR A 26 8.50 -5.93 -8.87
N ASP A 27 8.84 -7.04 -8.22
CA ASP A 27 8.01 -8.25 -8.20
C ASP A 27 6.61 -7.99 -7.57
N TYR A 28 6.41 -6.80 -6.96
CA TYR A 28 5.19 -6.38 -6.26
C TYR A 28 4.75 -4.96 -6.68
N PRO A 29 4.32 -4.77 -7.94
CA PRO A 29 4.05 -3.45 -8.50
C PRO A 29 2.85 -2.74 -7.86
N LEU A 30 1.84 -3.46 -7.39
CA LEU A 30 0.68 -2.86 -6.72
C LEU A 30 1.08 -2.33 -5.34
N LEU A 31 1.86 -3.13 -4.60
CA LEU A 31 2.40 -2.72 -3.31
C LEU A 31 3.31 -1.52 -3.50
N ALA A 32 4.20 -1.57 -4.50
CA ALA A 32 5.11 -0.50 -4.87
C ALA A 32 4.39 0.81 -5.16
N SER A 33 3.34 0.74 -5.98
CA SER A 33 2.51 1.90 -6.29
C SER A 33 1.80 2.43 -5.04
N PHE A 34 1.18 1.54 -4.25
CA PHE A 34 0.42 1.92 -3.07
C PHE A 34 1.27 2.68 -2.05
N TYR A 35 2.47 2.20 -1.70
CA TYR A 35 3.30 2.89 -0.70
C TYR A 35 3.99 4.14 -1.25
N SER A 36 4.32 4.17 -2.55
CA SER A 36 5.05 5.29 -3.15
C SER A 36 4.13 6.46 -3.49
N ASN A 37 2.93 6.16 -3.98
CA ASN A 37 1.99 7.15 -4.50
C ASN A 37 0.78 7.35 -3.59
N GLY A 38 0.58 6.49 -2.59
CA GLY A 38 -0.71 6.35 -1.94
C GLY A 38 -1.66 5.49 -2.76
N GLY A 39 -2.89 5.36 -2.29
CA GLY A 39 -3.92 4.64 -3.00
C GLY A 39 -5.01 4.11 -2.09
N HIS A 40 -5.85 3.25 -2.67
CA HIS A 40 -6.96 2.62 -1.98
C HIS A 40 -7.18 1.21 -2.52
N PHE A 41 -7.49 0.27 -1.62
CA PHE A 41 -7.97 -1.06 -1.96
C PHE A 41 -8.94 -1.58 -0.89
N GLU A 42 -9.64 -2.66 -1.19
CA GLU A 42 -10.49 -3.39 -0.25
C GLU A 42 -9.96 -4.81 -0.08
N ASP A 43 -10.06 -5.35 1.14
CA ASP A 43 -9.69 -6.73 1.45
C ASP A 43 -10.68 -7.33 2.45
N LYS A 44 -10.82 -8.66 2.41
CA LYS A 44 -11.62 -9.42 3.36
C LYS A 44 -10.72 -9.96 4.45
N ILE A 45 -10.94 -9.50 5.69
CA ILE A 45 -10.12 -9.94 6.82
C ILE A 45 -10.98 -10.47 7.96
N GLN A 46 -10.37 -11.31 8.79
CA GLN A 46 -10.95 -11.75 10.05
C GLN A 46 -10.57 -10.75 11.14
N LEU A 47 -11.56 -10.02 11.66
CA LEU A 47 -11.38 -9.13 12.81
C LEU A 47 -11.83 -9.82 14.09
N TYR A 48 -10.99 -9.76 15.12
CA TYR A 48 -11.37 -10.14 16.47
C TYR A 48 -11.96 -8.93 17.22
N ILE A 49 -13.23 -9.03 17.60
CA ILE A 49 -13.95 -8.00 18.32
C ILE A 49 -13.98 -8.37 19.79
N VAL A 50 -13.32 -7.56 20.62
CA VAL A 50 -13.02 -7.92 22.02
C VAL A 50 -14.27 -7.93 22.89
N GLU A 51 -15.15 -6.95 22.70
CA GLU A 51 -16.38 -6.80 23.49
C GLU A 51 -17.25 -8.06 23.47
N PHE A 52 -17.32 -8.73 22.31
CA PHE A 52 -18.11 -9.94 22.12
C PHE A 52 -17.27 -11.22 22.11
N ARG A 53 -15.96 -11.12 22.30
CA ARG A 53 -14.97 -12.22 22.18
C ARG A 53 -15.21 -13.09 20.94
N HIS A 54 -15.49 -12.43 19.82
CA HIS A 54 -15.94 -13.07 18.59
C HIS A 54 -15.12 -12.58 17.40
N THR A 55 -14.80 -13.51 16.49
CA THR A 55 -14.16 -13.20 15.22
C THR A 55 -15.20 -13.07 14.12
N SER A 56 -15.19 -11.95 13.40
CA SER A 56 -16.06 -11.72 12.25
C SER A 56 -15.24 -11.41 11.00
N GLU A 57 -15.67 -11.99 9.87
CA GLU A 57 -15.21 -11.57 8.55
C GLU A 57 -15.82 -10.22 8.21
N VAL A 58 -14.99 -9.28 7.79
CA VAL A 58 -15.42 -7.95 7.31
C VAL A 58 -14.67 -7.58 6.04
N ASN A 59 -15.32 -6.76 5.20
CA ASN A 59 -14.63 -6.06 4.11
C ASN A 59 -14.03 -4.78 4.69
N VAL A 60 -12.70 -4.68 4.66
CA VAL A 60 -11.96 -3.49 5.09
C VAL A 60 -11.52 -2.70 3.86
N SER A 61 -11.87 -1.43 3.83
CA SER A 61 -11.32 -0.43 2.93
C SER A 61 -10.07 0.19 3.55
N VAL A 62 -8.96 0.11 2.82
CA VAL A 62 -7.67 0.67 3.22
C VAL A 62 -7.34 1.83 2.28
N SER A 63 -6.95 2.97 2.82
CA SER A 63 -6.48 4.11 2.03
C SER A 63 -5.21 4.69 2.62
N TYR A 64 -4.23 4.99 1.78
CA TYR A 64 -3.02 5.71 2.17
C TYR A 64 -2.92 7.01 1.39
N ASP A 65 -2.93 8.14 2.09
CA ASP A 65 -2.61 9.43 1.49
C ASP A 65 -1.13 9.75 1.72
N LYS A 66 -0.37 9.73 0.62
CA LYS A 66 1.08 9.98 0.65
C LYS A 66 1.45 11.39 1.10
N THR A 67 0.56 12.36 0.89
CA THR A 67 0.78 13.78 1.17
C THR A 67 0.68 14.05 2.67
N SER A 68 -0.41 13.60 3.30
CA SER A 68 -0.60 13.70 4.75
C SER A 68 0.20 12.64 5.51
N GLY A 69 0.47 11.49 4.89
CA GLY A 69 1.04 10.33 5.54
C GLY A 69 0.01 9.51 6.32
N ASP A 70 -1.29 9.76 6.11
CA ASP A 70 -2.36 9.10 6.84
C ASP A 70 -2.70 7.75 6.21
N LEU A 71 -2.67 6.70 7.02
CA LEU A 71 -3.24 5.40 6.68
C LEU A 71 -4.61 5.27 7.35
N ILE A 72 -5.63 5.02 6.55
CA ILE A 72 -7.03 4.97 6.98
C ILE A 72 -7.54 3.55 6.76
N LEU A 73 -8.17 2.99 7.80
CA LEU A 73 -8.84 1.69 7.77
C LEU A 73 -10.31 1.91 8.06
N LYS A 74 -11.18 1.36 7.22
CA LYS A 74 -12.63 1.48 7.36
C LYS A 74 -13.30 0.14 7.16
N PHE A 75 -14.30 -0.17 7.96
CA PHE A 75 -15.19 -1.31 7.69
C PHE A 75 -16.59 -1.02 8.20
N MET A 76 -17.56 -1.79 7.72
CA MET A 76 -18.92 -1.80 8.23
C MET A 76 -19.15 -3.14 8.92
N ASP A 77 -19.64 -3.13 10.15
CA ASP A 77 -19.98 -4.37 10.85
C ASP A 77 -21.35 -4.91 10.42
N LYS A 78 -21.74 -6.05 10.98
CA LYS A 78 -23.04 -6.70 10.69
C LYS A 78 -24.25 -5.88 11.15
N SER A 79 -24.07 -4.92 12.05
CA SER A 79 -25.13 -4.01 12.51
C SER A 79 -25.35 -2.84 11.54
N GLY A 80 -24.44 -2.64 10.58
CA GLY A 80 -24.43 -1.49 9.67
C GLY A 80 -23.66 -0.30 10.23
N SER A 81 -22.99 -0.45 11.38
CA SER A 81 -22.17 0.63 11.96
C SER A 81 -20.86 0.76 11.20
N GLU A 82 -20.51 1.98 10.79
CA GLU A 82 -19.21 2.29 10.18
C GLU A 82 -18.16 2.49 11.27
N HIS A 83 -17.05 1.77 11.10
CA HIS A 83 -15.87 1.85 11.96
C HIS A 83 -14.72 2.42 11.14
N ARG A 84 -14.08 3.48 11.65
CA ARG A 84 -12.98 4.16 10.97
C ARG A 84 -11.82 4.41 11.93
N GLU A 85 -10.63 3.92 11.58
CA GLU A 85 -9.38 4.25 12.25
C GLU A 85 -8.45 5.04 11.31
N VAL A 86 -7.85 6.11 11.82
CA VAL A 86 -6.88 6.93 11.09
C VAL A 86 -5.56 6.90 11.83
N LEU A 87 -4.54 6.38 11.17
CA LEU A 87 -3.20 6.18 11.71
C LEU A 87 -2.30 7.31 11.24
N HIS A 88 -2.30 8.41 11.99
CA HIS A 88 -1.47 9.58 11.74
C HIS A 88 0.00 9.33 12.12
N GLY A 89 0.92 9.67 11.21
CA GLY A 89 2.37 9.57 11.43
C GLY A 89 2.90 8.13 11.41
N TYR A 90 2.14 7.19 10.85
CA TYR A 90 2.60 5.84 10.59
C TYR A 90 3.40 5.84 9.29
N VAL A 91 4.62 5.35 9.35
CA VAL A 91 5.53 5.36 8.19
C VAL A 91 5.65 3.94 7.62
N PRO A 92 5.61 3.78 6.29
CA PRO A 92 5.84 2.48 5.67
C PRO A 92 7.31 2.09 5.83
N LYS A 93 7.54 0.84 6.25
CA LYS A 93 8.89 0.24 6.28
C LYS A 93 8.96 -1.04 5.50
N TYR A 94 10.01 -1.09 4.71
CA TYR A 94 10.39 -2.22 3.91
C TYR A 94 11.25 -3.20 4.73
N ASN A 95 11.03 -4.49 4.51
CA ASN A 95 11.88 -5.56 5.00
C ASN A 95 12.46 -6.33 3.81
N ALA A 96 13.77 -6.28 3.65
CA ALA A 96 14.46 -6.95 2.55
C ALA A 96 14.27 -8.48 2.53
N ASN A 97 13.96 -9.09 3.67
CA ASN A 97 13.70 -10.53 3.77
C ASN A 97 12.28 -10.91 3.34
N THR A 98 11.34 -9.94 3.30
CA THR A 98 9.94 -10.13 2.92
C THR A 98 9.51 -9.00 1.98
N PRO A 99 10.05 -8.95 0.75
CA PRO A 99 9.82 -7.85 -0.19
C PRO A 99 8.36 -7.68 -0.61
N SER A 100 7.54 -8.73 -0.45
CA SER A 100 6.11 -8.72 -0.71
C SER A 100 5.29 -8.04 0.38
N VAL A 101 5.91 -7.55 1.47
CA VAL A 101 5.24 -7.00 2.65
C VAL A 101 5.81 -5.63 3.00
N ILE A 102 4.92 -4.68 3.28
CA ILE A 102 5.25 -3.39 3.89
C ILE A 102 4.48 -3.24 5.18
N THR A 103 5.17 -2.83 6.23
CA THR A 103 4.56 -2.58 7.53
C THR A 103 4.55 -1.09 7.82
N PHE A 104 3.37 -0.55 8.05
CA PHE A 104 3.14 0.78 8.58
C PHE A 104 3.17 0.70 10.10
N TYR A 105 4.05 1.49 10.71
CA TYR A 105 4.14 1.62 12.17
C TYR A 105 4.66 3.00 12.55
N LYS A 106 4.57 3.32 13.83
CA LYS A 106 5.14 4.54 14.41
C LYS A 106 6.22 4.13 15.40
N GLU A 107 7.42 4.72 15.33
CA GLU A 107 8.61 4.21 16.04
C GLU A 107 8.42 4.03 17.56
N ASN A 108 7.58 4.88 18.16
CA ASN A 108 7.27 4.85 19.59
C ASN A 108 5.95 4.13 19.93
N ASP A 109 5.29 3.52 18.94
CA ASP A 109 4.04 2.78 19.08
C ASP A 109 4.19 1.40 18.42
N LYS A 110 4.78 0.47 19.18
CA LYS A 110 4.97 -0.92 18.73
C LYS A 110 3.72 -1.79 18.91
N LYS A 111 2.67 -1.24 19.53
CA LYS A 111 1.43 -1.98 19.83
C LYS A 111 0.52 -2.09 18.63
N LYS A 112 0.62 -1.12 17.72
CA LYS A 112 -0.21 -1.03 16.53
C LYS A 112 0.67 -1.06 15.30
N SER A 113 0.33 -1.96 14.38
CA SER A 113 0.96 -2.00 13.06
C SER A 113 -0.02 -2.51 12.03
N VAL A 114 0.17 -2.06 10.79
CA VAL A 114 -0.62 -2.51 9.65
C VAL A 114 0.35 -3.02 8.62
N SER A 115 0.26 -4.30 8.30
CA SER A 115 1.06 -4.89 7.24
C SER A 115 0.22 -5.07 5.99
N ILE A 116 0.74 -4.63 4.86
CA ILE A 116 0.10 -4.77 3.56
C ILE A 116 0.99 -5.67 2.71
N THR A 117 0.40 -6.69 2.10
CA THR A 117 1.09 -7.64 1.25
C THR A 117 0.48 -7.66 -0.14
N GLU A 118 1.31 -7.86 -1.17
CA GLU A 118 0.80 -8.19 -2.50
C GLU A 118 0.85 -9.71 -2.70
N TYR A 119 -0.29 -10.28 -3.09
CA TYR A 119 -0.44 -11.70 -3.33
C TYR A 119 -1.53 -11.94 -4.38
N ASN A 120 -1.29 -12.87 -5.31
CA ASN A 120 -2.23 -13.25 -6.38
C ASN A 120 -2.81 -12.06 -7.19
N GLY A 121 -2.00 -11.01 -7.44
CA GLY A 121 -2.42 -9.84 -8.21
C GLY A 121 -3.34 -8.88 -7.45
N GLY A 122 -3.41 -8.99 -6.13
CA GLY A 122 -4.14 -8.07 -5.26
C GLY A 122 -3.34 -7.67 -4.02
N LEU A 123 -3.84 -6.66 -3.32
CA LEU A 123 -3.33 -6.25 -2.02
C LEU A 123 -4.17 -6.88 -0.92
N SER A 124 -3.52 -7.31 0.15
CA SER A 124 -4.16 -7.80 1.36
C SER A 124 -3.59 -7.07 2.58
N VAL A 125 -4.41 -6.91 3.61
CA VAL A 125 -4.06 -6.19 4.84
C VAL A 125 -4.13 -7.12 6.04
N ILE A 126 -3.11 -7.04 6.89
CA ILE A 126 -3.14 -7.55 8.24
C ILE A 126 -3.09 -6.34 9.17
N TRP A 127 -4.18 -6.13 9.88
CA TRP A 127 -4.33 -5.05 10.82
C TRP A 127 -4.16 -5.58 12.24
N ASN A 128 -2.96 -5.39 12.79
CA ASN A 128 -2.63 -5.75 14.17
C ASN A 128 -2.84 -4.52 15.07
N GLY A 129 -4.05 -3.97 15.08
CA GLY A 129 -4.47 -3.02 16.11
C GLY A 129 -4.88 -3.81 17.34
N GLU A 130 -4.31 -3.51 18.52
CA GLU A 130 -4.89 -4.00 19.78
C GLU A 130 -6.39 -3.67 19.79
N GLU A 131 -7.20 -4.70 19.96
CA GLU A 131 -8.50 -4.67 20.64
C GLU A 131 -9.48 -3.59 20.17
N TYR A 132 -10.34 -3.92 19.20
CA TYR A 132 -11.44 -3.03 18.82
C TYR A 132 -12.55 -3.06 19.89
N HIS A 133 -12.72 -1.95 20.60
CA HIS A 133 -13.86 -1.69 21.49
C HIS A 133 -14.91 -0.90 20.70
N MET A 134 -16.14 -1.42 20.59
CA MET A 134 -17.23 -0.58 20.09
C MET A 134 -17.65 0.35 21.24
N THR A 135 -17.49 1.65 21.07
CA THR A 135 -18.16 2.59 21.97
C THR A 135 -19.64 2.64 21.59
N SER A 136 -20.48 2.18 22.51
CA SER A 136 -21.95 2.25 22.48
C SER A 136 -22.46 3.69 22.44
#